data_AF-A0AAD9LAI8-F1
#
_entry.id   AF-A0AAD9LAI8-F1
#
_cell.length_a   1.000
_cell.length_b   1.000
_cell.length_c   1.000
_cell.angle_alpha   90.00
_cell.angle_beta   90.00
_cell.angle_gamma   90.00
#
_symmetry.space_group_name_H-M   'P 1'
#
loop_
_entity.id
_entity.type
_entity.pdbx_description
1 polymer ?
#
loop_
_entity_poly.entity_id
_entity_poly.type
_entity_poly.pdbx_seq_one_letter_code
_entity_poly.pdbx_strand_id
1 'polypeptide(L)' 'MEIGRVNPVEADPPLRDDLCITCYTSGTMGDPKGVMLMHANMIASVLCSIEITPLYESDVHLSFFSIDYLP' A
#
# COMPACT_ATOMS: atom_id res chain seq x y z
N MET A 1 -3.00 0.98 -24.44
CA MET A 1 -4.20 0.12 -24.25
C MET A 1 -4.39 -0.89 -25.38
N GLU A 2 -4.02 -0.57 -26.62
CA GLU A 2 -4.19 -1.47 -27.78
C GLU A 2 -3.44 -2.80 -27.60
N ILE A 3 -2.17 -2.78 -27.19
CA ILE A 3 -1.33 -3.97 -26.97
C ILE A 3 -1.97 -4.99 -26.00
N GLY A 4 -2.55 -4.53 -24.88
CA GLY A 4 -3.22 -5.42 -23.91
C GLY A 4 -4.58 -5.94 -24.38
N ARG A 5 -5.18 -5.32 -25.40
CA ARG A 5 -6.44 -5.77 -26.01
C ARG A 5 -6.22 -6.85 -27.06
N VAL A 6 -5.10 -6.79 -27.79
CA VAL A 6 -4.75 -7.78 -28.83
C VAL A 6 -4.15 -9.07 -28.26
N ASN A 7 -3.55 -9.00 -27.06
CA ASN A 7 -3.00 -10.16 -26.37
C ASN A 7 -3.41 -10.14 -24.88
N PRO A 8 -4.65 -10.55 -24.56
CA PRO A 8 -5.08 -10.63 -23.16
C PRO A 8 -4.32 -11.73 -22.44
N VAL A 9 -3.73 -11.38 -21.30
CA VAL A 9 -3.11 -12.33 -20.37
C VAL A 9 -4.08 -12.57 -19.23
N GLU A 10 -4.10 -13.79 -18.70
CA GLU A 10 -4.85 -14.10 -17.50
C GLU A 10 -4.37 -13.22 -16.33
N ALA A 11 -5.31 -12.74 -15.52
CA ALA A 11 -4.97 -11.92 -14.38
C ALA A 11 -4.22 -12.77 -13.33
N ASP A 12 -3.08 -12.27 -12.88
CA ASP A 12 -2.31 -12.85 -11.77
C ASP A 12 -2.47 -11.92 -10.55
N PRO A 13 -3.43 -12.18 -9.66
CA PRO A 13 -3.68 -11.34 -8.50
C PRO A 13 -2.60 -11.52 -7.43
N PRO A 14 -2.25 -10.48 -6.66
CA PRO A 14 -1.24 -10.58 -5.62
C PRO A 14 -1.67 -11.54 -4.50
N LEU A 15 -0.72 -12.31 -4.00
CA LEU A 15 -0.85 -13.14 -2.83
C LEU A 15 -0.57 -12.33 -1.55
N ARG A 16 -0.98 -12.90 -0.42
CA ARG A 16 -0.84 -12.26 0.90
C ARG A 16 0.60 -11.92 1.27
N ASP A 17 1.52 -12.77 0.88
CA ASP A 17 2.94 -12.67 1.21
C ASP A 17 3.75 -11.96 0.12
N ASP A 18 3.09 -11.49 -0.94
CA ASP A 18 3.73 -10.68 -1.97
C ASP A 18 4.05 -9.29 -1.43
N LEU A 19 5.17 -8.76 -1.90
CA LEU A 19 5.62 -7.41 -1.58
C LEU A 19 4.62 -6.38 -2.12
N CYS A 20 4.06 -5.56 -1.23
CA CYS A 20 3.10 -4.52 -1.57
C CYS A 20 3.78 -3.17 -1.78
N ILE A 21 4.62 -2.74 -0.83
CA ILE A 21 5.32 -1.45 -0.90
C ILE A 21 6.67 -1.52 -0.17
N THR A 22 7.64 -0.72 -0.63
CA THR A 22 8.90 -0.47 0.09
C THR A 22 8.99 0.99 0.47
N CYS A 23 9.04 1.28 1.77
CA CYS A 23 9.16 2.64 2.31
C CYS A 23 10.60 2.91 2.75
N TYR A 24 11.18 4.05 2.38
CA TYR A 24 12.53 4.42 2.82
C TYR A 24 12.47 5.33 4.05
N THR A 25 13.24 4.99 5.07
CA THR A 25 13.38 5.79 6.28
C THR A 25 14.75 6.46 6.29
N SER A 26 14.83 7.69 6.81
CA SER A 26 16.05 8.52 6.75
C SER A 26 17.27 7.92 7.46
N GLY A 27 17.07 6.96 8.37
CA GLY A 27 18.16 6.25 9.06
C GLY A 27 18.97 7.16 9.99
N THR A 28 18.90 6.94 11.31
CA THR A 28 19.68 7.75 12.27
C THR A 28 21.18 7.46 12.26
N MET A 29 21.64 6.41 11.57
CA MET A 29 23.04 5.99 11.50
C MET A 29 23.48 5.62 10.06
N GLY A 30 23.41 6.58 9.13
CA GLY A 30 23.94 6.41 7.77
C GLY A 30 22.85 6.25 6.71
N ASP A 31 23.02 5.30 5.80
CA ASP A 31 22.17 5.20 4.59
C ASP A 31 20.69 4.90 4.89
N PRO A 32 19.76 5.41 4.05
CA PRO A 32 18.33 5.13 4.19
C PRO A 32 18.03 3.63 4.17
N LYS A 33 17.11 3.20 5.03
CA LYS A 33 16.69 1.79 5.11
C LYS A 33 15.33 1.60 4.47
N GLY A 34 15.24 0.63 3.56
CA GLY A 34 13.98 0.20 2.95
C GLY A 34 13.23 -0.77 3.87
N VAL A 35 12.00 -0.44 4.20
CA VAL A 35 11.04 -1.27 4.94
C VAL A 35 10.11 -1.93 3.94
N MET A 36 10.12 -3.26 3.89
CA MET A 36 9.24 -4.05 3.02
C MET A 36 7.93 -4.35 3.74
N LEU A 37 6.82 -3.97 3.13
CA LEU A 37 5.48 -4.26 3.61
C LEU A 37 4.79 -5.23 2.65
N MET A 38 4.31 -6.35 3.18
CA MET A 38 3.56 -7.34 2.41
C MET A 38 2.08 -6.97 2.37
N HIS A 39 1.33 -7.49 1.40
CA HIS A 39 -0.11 -7.27 1.30
C HIS A 39 -0.85 -7.62 2.59
N ALA A 40 -0.45 -8.70 3.26
CA ALA A 40 -1.01 -9.11 4.55
C ALA A 40 -0.83 -8.05 5.64
N ASN A 41 0.33 -7.39 5.72
CA ASN A 41 0.61 -6.37 6.73
C ASN A 41 -0.23 -5.11 6.49
N MET A 42 -0.34 -4.68 5.23
CA MET A 42 -1.15 -3.51 4.86
C MET A 42 -2.62 -3.71 5.19
N ILE A 43 -3.20 -4.86 4.82
CA ILE A 43 -4.60 -5.17 5.11
C ILE A 43 -4.83 -5.24 6.63
N ALA A 44 -3.93 -5.87 7.38
CA ALA A 44 -4.04 -5.94 8.83
C ALA A 44 -4.06 -4.54 9.48
N SER A 45 -3.22 -3.62 8.98
CA SER A 45 -3.21 -2.22 9.46
C SER A 45 -4.52 -1.51 9.15
N VAL A 46 -5.05 -1.65 7.93
CA VAL A 46 -6.31 -1.00 7.52
C VAL A 46 -7.48 -1.52 8.35
N LEU A 47 -7.57 -2.84 8.55
CA LEU A 47 -8.62 -3.43 9.38
C LEU A 47 -8.57 -2.93 10.82
N CYS A 48 -7.36 -2.85 11.41
CA CYS A 48 -7.18 -2.26 12.74
C CYS A 48 -7.64 -0.79 12.78
N SER A 49 -7.29 0.00 11.77
CA SER A 49 -7.70 1.41 11.69
C SER A 49 -9.22 1.58 11.59
N ILE A 50 -9.91 0.71 10.86
CA ILE A 50 -11.38 0.77 10.70
C ILE A 50 -12.10 0.46 12.02
N GLU A 51 -11.56 -0.44 12.84
CA GLU A 51 -12.12 -0.74 14.17
C GLU A 51 -12.04 0.48 15.12
N ILE A 52 -10.97 1.26 15.02
CA ILE A 52 -10.74 2.44 15.86
C ILE A 52 -11.49 3.67 15.31
N THR A 53 -11.50 3.80 13.98
CA THR A 53 -12.11 4.92 13.25
C THR A 53 -12.98 4.34 12.12
N PRO A 54 -14.26 4.04 12.40
CA PRO A 54 -15.17 3.53 11.40
C PRO A 54 -15.32 4.50 10.23
N LEU A 55 -15.19 3.99 9.01
CA LEU A 55 -15.35 4.74 7.76
C LEU A 55 -16.73 4.47 7.16
N TYR A 56 -17.40 5.53 6.73
CA TYR A 56 -18.70 5.48 6.06
C TYR A 56 -18.60 6.02 4.63
N GLU A 57 -19.53 5.62 3.77
CA GLU A 57 -19.58 6.09 2.38
C GLU A 57 -19.79 7.61 2.24
N SER A 58 -20.31 8.25 3.29
CA SER A 58 -20.48 9.71 3.36
C SER A 58 -19.21 10.48 3.72
N ASP A 59 -18.15 9.79 4.13
CA ASP A 59 -16.92 10.44 4.61
C ASP A 59 -16.08 10.99 3.46
N VAL A 60 -15.41 12.12 3.72
CA VAL A 60 -14.48 12.75 2.79
C VAL A 60 -13.07 12.63 3.37
N HIS A 61 -12.23 11.81 2.75
CA HIS A 61 -10.83 11.62 3.16
C HIS A 61 -9.92 12.66 2.49
N LEU A 62 -9.35 13.56 3.30
CA LEU A 62 -8.36 14.54 2.83
C LEU A 62 -6.94 13.95 2.92
N SER A 63 -6.32 13.68 1.77
CA SER A 63 -4.91 13.28 1.69
C SER A 63 -4.06 14.50 1.37
N PHE A 64 -3.18 14.90 2.29
CA PHE A 64 -2.27 16.03 2.10
C PHE A 64 -0.79 15.64 2.20
N PHE A 65 -0.50 14.45 2.71
CA PHE A 65 0.84 13.87 2.67
C PHE A 65 1.09 13.22 1.30
N SER A 66 2.33 13.34 0.83
CA SER A 66 2.80 12.63 -0.36
C SER A 66 2.86 11.12 -0.09
N ILE A 67 2.68 10.31 -1.13
CA ILE A 67 2.61 8.84 -1.01
C ILE A 67 3.90 8.19 -0.50
N ASP A 68 5.03 8.88 -0.60
CA ASP A 68 6.34 8.52 -0.05
C ASP A 68 6.43 8.72 1.48
N TYR A 69 5.49 9.44 2.07
CA TYR A 69 5.36 9.63 3.51
C TYR A 69 4.22 8.74 4.04
N LEU A 70 4.46 7.43 4.07
CA LEU A 70 3.59 6.50 4.81
C LEU A 70 3.94 6.61 6.31
N PRO A 71 2.99 6.97 7.20
CA PRO A 71 3.20 6.90 8.65
C PRO A 71 3.27 5.45 9.16
#